data_AF-A0A949QA23-F1
#
_entry.id   AF-A0A949QA23-F1
#
_cell.length_a   1.000
_cell.length_b   1.000
_cell.length_c   1.000
_cell.angle_alpha   90.00
_cell.angle_beta   90.00
_cell.angle_gamma   90.00
#
_symmetry.space_group_name_H-M   'P 1'
#
loop_
_entity.id
_entity.type
_entity.pdbx_description
1 polymer ?
#
loop_
_entity_poly.entity_id
_entity_poly.type
_entity_poly.pdbx_seq_one_letter_code
_entity_poly.pdbx_strand_id
1 'polypeptide(L)'
;KVVCDLNTLKTVPDRELSAGLAEVIKYGPIADMDFLAWLEAHMDALLAREPAALAHVVKRSCEIKAWVVGQDEREAGLRAILNFGHTFGHAIEAGLGYGEWLHGEGVGCGMVMAAHLSLRLGLVDAMFVSRLTQLVAKAGLPVKGPILSAADNAGRYLELMRVDKKSEAGDIKFVLIDGPGRAVVRGAPEPMVRQVIDFCCSNVLRNI
;
A
#
# COMPACT_ATOMS: atom_id res chain seq x y z
N LYS A 1 -16.21 -10.88 -19.31
CA LYS A 1 -17.15 -9.91 -18.67
C LYS A 1 -17.09 -10.17 -17.16
N VAL A 2 -16.81 -9.13 -16.36
CA VAL A 2 -16.81 -9.22 -14.88
C VAL A 2 -18.13 -8.61 -14.39
N VAL A 3 -18.78 -9.24 -13.41
CA VAL A 3 -19.99 -8.74 -12.77
C VAL A 3 -19.66 -8.45 -11.30
N CYS A 4 -19.85 -7.21 -10.86
CA CYS A 4 -19.62 -6.79 -9.48
C CYS A 4 -20.97 -6.45 -8.83
N ASP A 5 -21.55 -7.39 -8.08
CA ASP A 5 -22.76 -7.13 -7.30
C ASP A 5 -22.39 -6.57 -5.92
N LEU A 6 -22.65 -5.28 -5.71
CA LEU A 6 -22.33 -4.58 -4.46
C LEU A 6 -23.14 -5.11 -3.26
N ASN A 7 -24.26 -5.82 -3.48
CA ASN A 7 -25.01 -6.41 -2.38
C ASN A 7 -24.21 -7.48 -1.64
N THR A 8 -23.25 -8.12 -2.30
CA THR A 8 -22.35 -9.10 -1.68
C THR A 8 -21.49 -8.49 -0.57
N LEU A 9 -21.22 -7.18 -0.63
CA LEU A 9 -20.42 -6.45 0.37
C LEU A 9 -21.16 -6.22 1.70
N LYS A 10 -22.50 -6.38 1.72
CA LYS A 10 -23.32 -6.17 2.92
C LYS A 10 -23.00 -7.18 4.03
N THR A 11 -22.57 -8.37 3.66
CA THR A 11 -22.29 -9.48 4.59
C THR A 11 -20.80 -9.74 4.81
N VAL A 12 -19.93 -9.02 4.12
CA VAL A 12 -18.48 -9.12 4.30
C VAL A 12 -18.10 -8.56 5.69
N PRO A 13 -17.27 -9.26 6.49
CA PRO A 13 -16.79 -8.75 7.77
C PRO A 13 -16.11 -7.38 7.64
N ASP A 14 -16.23 -6.52 8.64
CA ASP A 14 -15.64 -5.15 8.60
C ASP A 14 -14.12 -5.16 8.35
N ARG A 15 -13.40 -6.17 8.90
CA ARG A 15 -11.96 -6.37 8.69
C ARG A 15 -11.63 -6.63 7.22
N GLU A 16 -12.43 -7.45 6.55
CA GLU A 16 -12.27 -7.79 5.12
C GLU A 16 -12.63 -6.60 4.21
N LEU A 17 -13.66 -5.83 4.57
CA LEU A 17 -14.00 -4.58 3.88
C LEU A 17 -12.82 -3.60 3.96
N SER A 18 -12.26 -3.41 5.15
CA SER A 18 -11.10 -2.54 5.40
C SER A 18 -9.88 -3.02 4.61
N ALA A 19 -9.60 -4.33 4.61
CA ALA A 19 -8.53 -4.92 3.81
C ALA A 19 -8.73 -4.63 2.30
N GLY A 20 -9.95 -4.75 1.78
CA GLY A 20 -10.25 -4.40 0.39
C GLY A 20 -10.03 -2.90 0.07
N LEU A 21 -10.28 -2.02 1.03
CA LEU A 21 -10.05 -0.57 0.87
C LEU A 21 -8.56 -0.21 0.72
N ALA A 22 -7.63 -1.05 1.19
CA ALA A 22 -6.20 -0.83 0.96
C ALA A 22 -5.86 -0.77 -0.54
N GLU A 23 -6.44 -1.69 -1.32
CA GLU A 23 -6.28 -1.75 -2.77
C GLU A 23 -6.93 -0.55 -3.49
N VAL A 24 -8.03 -0.02 -2.93
CA VAL A 24 -8.69 1.18 -3.44
C VAL A 24 -7.82 2.42 -3.18
N ILE A 25 -7.31 2.57 -1.95
CA ILE A 25 -6.43 3.69 -1.56
C ILE A 25 -5.20 3.74 -2.48
N LYS A 26 -4.62 2.58 -2.80
CA LYS A 26 -3.42 2.45 -3.64
C LYS A 26 -3.51 3.20 -4.97
N TYR A 27 -4.68 3.29 -5.61
CA TYR A 27 -4.84 3.98 -6.89
C TYR A 27 -4.64 5.50 -6.79
N GLY A 28 -4.97 6.09 -5.65
CA GLY A 28 -4.84 7.53 -5.42
C GLY A 28 -3.41 8.05 -5.61
N PRO A 29 -2.45 7.63 -4.77
CA PRO A 29 -1.09 8.15 -4.81
C PRO A 29 -0.32 7.75 -6.07
N ILE A 30 -0.66 6.62 -6.72
CA ILE A 30 0.07 6.14 -7.91
C ILE A 30 -0.41 6.77 -9.22
N ALA A 31 -1.65 7.28 -9.28
CA ALA A 31 -2.26 7.70 -10.55
C ALA A 31 -3.32 8.81 -10.45
N ASP A 32 -3.98 9.03 -9.31
CA ASP A 32 -5.15 9.91 -9.23
C ASP A 32 -5.31 10.61 -7.87
N MET A 33 -4.72 11.80 -7.75
CA MET A 33 -4.77 12.58 -6.50
C MET A 33 -6.15 13.16 -6.18
N ASP A 34 -7.01 13.34 -7.19
CA ASP A 34 -8.40 13.75 -6.97
C ASP A 34 -9.20 12.61 -6.36
N PHE A 35 -8.94 11.37 -6.81
CA PHE A 35 -9.51 10.18 -6.17
C PHE A 35 -8.99 9.99 -4.74
N LEU A 36 -7.71 10.25 -4.47
CA LEU A 36 -7.20 10.27 -3.08
C LEU A 36 -7.97 11.28 -2.21
N ALA A 37 -8.17 12.51 -2.70
CA ALA A 37 -8.94 13.54 -1.99
C ALA A 37 -10.40 13.11 -1.77
N TRP A 38 -11.00 12.45 -2.75
CA TRP A 38 -12.35 11.91 -2.64
C TRP A 38 -12.44 10.85 -1.54
N LEU A 39 -11.47 9.93 -1.47
CA LEU A 39 -11.41 8.90 -0.42
C LEU A 39 -11.30 9.49 0.98
N GLU A 40 -10.51 10.55 1.16
CA GLU A 40 -10.39 11.25 2.46
C GLU A 40 -11.73 11.81 2.94
N ALA A 41 -12.50 12.40 2.02
CA ALA A 41 -13.80 12.97 2.30
C ALA A 41 -14.89 11.91 2.52
N HIS A 42 -14.77 10.71 1.94
CA HIS A 42 -15.85 9.72 1.92
C HIS A 42 -15.52 8.38 2.60
N MET A 43 -14.37 8.25 3.29
CA MET A 43 -13.98 6.99 3.95
C MET A 43 -15.03 6.51 4.95
N ASP A 44 -15.66 7.42 5.70
CA ASP A 44 -16.69 7.04 6.69
C ASP A 44 -17.93 6.45 6.00
N ALA A 45 -18.32 6.99 4.84
CA ALA A 45 -19.41 6.44 4.02
C ALA A 45 -19.05 5.07 3.43
N LEU A 46 -17.77 4.84 3.07
CA LEU A 46 -17.29 3.54 2.59
C LEU A 46 -17.34 2.49 3.69
N LEU A 47 -16.89 2.81 4.90
CA LEU A 47 -16.95 1.93 6.07
C LEU A 47 -18.40 1.66 6.49
N ALA A 48 -19.29 2.64 6.33
CA ALA A 48 -20.73 2.47 6.51
C ALA A 48 -21.43 1.71 5.35
N ARG A 49 -20.68 1.27 4.33
CA ARG A 49 -21.17 0.55 3.15
C ARG A 49 -22.24 1.30 2.37
N GLU A 50 -22.13 2.63 2.28
CA GLU A 50 -23.08 3.43 1.51
C GLU A 50 -23.05 3.05 0.03
N PRO A 51 -24.18 2.67 -0.59
CA PRO A 51 -24.19 2.12 -1.95
C PRO A 51 -23.57 3.04 -3.01
N ALA A 52 -23.80 4.36 -2.90
CA ALA A 52 -23.26 5.34 -3.83
C ALA A 52 -21.73 5.45 -3.72
N ALA A 53 -21.20 5.45 -2.49
CA ALA A 53 -19.77 5.49 -2.23
C ALA A 53 -19.08 4.21 -2.74
N LEU A 54 -19.65 3.03 -2.45
CA LEU A 54 -19.15 1.74 -2.92
C LEU A 54 -19.16 1.66 -4.46
N ALA A 55 -20.24 2.09 -5.10
CA ALA A 55 -20.33 2.10 -6.56
C ALA A 55 -19.26 3.01 -7.19
N HIS A 56 -19.03 4.18 -6.59
CA HIS A 56 -18.01 5.11 -7.06
C HIS A 56 -16.61 4.48 -7.00
N VAL A 57 -16.20 3.94 -5.85
CA VAL A 57 -14.84 3.40 -5.69
C VAL A 57 -14.61 2.15 -6.53
N VAL A 58 -15.61 1.28 -6.68
CA VAL A 58 -15.49 0.10 -7.56
C VAL A 58 -15.32 0.55 -9.01
N LYS A 59 -16.16 1.48 -9.49
CA LYS A 59 -16.06 2.01 -10.85
C LYS A 59 -14.69 2.65 -11.09
N ARG A 60 -14.27 3.58 -10.22
CA ARG A 60 -13.03 4.33 -10.40
C ARG A 60 -11.80 3.45 -10.32
N SER A 61 -11.78 2.48 -9.40
CA SER A 61 -10.71 1.48 -9.31
C SER A 61 -10.60 0.65 -10.59
N CYS A 62 -11.73 0.22 -11.16
CA CYS A 62 -11.75 -0.51 -12.43
C CYS A 62 -11.24 0.36 -13.60
N GLU A 63 -11.65 1.63 -13.68
CA GLU A 63 -11.18 2.57 -14.71
C GLU A 63 -9.65 2.75 -14.65
N ILE A 64 -9.10 3.01 -13.47
CA ILE A 64 -7.66 3.23 -13.29
C ILE A 64 -6.90 1.94 -13.62
N LYS A 65 -7.34 0.79 -13.12
CA LYS A 65 -6.68 -0.50 -13.42
C LYS A 65 -6.73 -0.82 -14.92
N ALA A 66 -7.87 -0.60 -15.57
CA ALA A 66 -8.02 -0.82 -17.00
C ALA A 66 -7.10 0.12 -17.81
N TRP A 67 -6.99 1.38 -17.40
CA TRP A 67 -6.07 2.33 -18.01
C TRP A 67 -4.61 1.87 -17.85
N VAL A 68 -4.16 1.55 -16.63
CA VAL A 68 -2.79 1.06 -16.38
C VAL A 68 -2.47 -0.19 -17.18
N VAL A 69 -3.38 -1.19 -17.17
CA VAL A 69 -3.20 -2.44 -17.92
C VAL A 69 -3.21 -2.21 -19.43
N GLY A 70 -4.09 -1.34 -19.94
CA GLY A 70 -4.14 -1.03 -21.38
C GLY A 70 -2.92 -0.28 -21.89
N GLN A 71 -2.24 0.49 -21.03
CA GLN A 71 -0.96 1.14 -21.37
C GLN A 71 0.23 0.16 -21.31
N ASP A 72 0.09 -1.00 -20.68
CA ASP A 72 1.17 -1.98 -20.51
C ASP A 72 0.64 -3.43 -20.42
N GLU A 73 0.03 -3.89 -21.54
CA GLU A 73 -0.62 -5.21 -21.60
C GLU A 73 0.35 -6.38 -21.39
N ARG A 74 1.64 -6.17 -21.68
CA ARG A 74 2.69 -7.20 -21.60
C ARG A 74 3.53 -7.14 -20.30
N GLU A 75 3.12 -6.33 -19.32
CA GLU A 75 3.83 -6.17 -18.04
C GLU A 75 5.31 -5.76 -18.20
N ALA A 76 5.61 -4.90 -19.18
CA ALA A 76 6.96 -4.47 -19.51
C ALA A 76 7.43 -3.26 -18.68
N GLY A 77 6.56 -2.59 -17.91
CA GLY A 77 6.98 -1.46 -17.08
C GLY A 77 5.88 -0.84 -16.22
N LEU A 78 4.91 -0.15 -16.82
CA LEU A 78 3.93 0.67 -16.09
C LEU A 78 3.08 -0.17 -15.13
N ARG A 79 2.70 -1.40 -15.49
CA ARG A 79 1.82 -2.23 -14.65
C ARG A 79 2.41 -2.54 -13.27
N ALA A 80 3.74 -2.48 -13.14
CA ALA A 80 4.41 -2.66 -11.87
C ALA A 80 4.03 -1.61 -10.81
N ILE A 81 3.52 -0.43 -11.18
CA ILE A 81 3.07 0.59 -10.19
C ILE A 81 1.89 0.11 -9.34
N LEU A 82 1.13 -0.89 -9.82
CA LEU A 82 0.05 -1.51 -9.05
C LEU A 82 0.58 -2.29 -7.83
N ASN A 83 1.89 -2.49 -7.71
CA ASN A 83 2.52 -3.14 -6.56
C ASN A 83 2.96 -2.13 -5.48
N PHE A 84 2.42 -0.90 -5.49
CA PHE A 84 2.65 0.06 -4.41
C PHE A 84 2.25 -0.54 -3.05
N GLY A 85 3.17 -0.47 -2.09
CA GLY A 85 3.07 -1.11 -0.78
C GLY A 85 3.36 -2.62 -0.71
N HIS A 86 3.34 -3.36 -1.83
CA HIS A 86 3.37 -4.82 -1.81
C HIS A 86 4.71 -5.40 -1.36
N THR A 87 5.84 -4.77 -1.70
CA THR A 87 7.16 -5.29 -1.27
C THR A 87 7.30 -5.33 0.25
N PHE A 88 6.79 -4.32 0.95
CA PHE A 88 6.72 -4.35 2.42
C PHE A 88 5.59 -5.25 2.91
N GLY A 89 4.41 -5.18 2.28
CA GLY A 89 3.23 -5.98 2.66
C GLY A 89 3.50 -7.48 2.62
N HIS A 90 4.06 -8.01 1.53
CA HIS A 90 4.41 -9.43 1.43
C HIS A 90 5.45 -9.85 2.48
N ALA A 91 6.41 -8.98 2.82
CA ALA A 91 7.36 -9.26 3.89
C ALA A 91 6.67 -9.33 5.27
N ILE A 92 5.64 -8.49 5.51
CA ILE A 92 4.82 -8.55 6.73
C ILE A 92 4.03 -9.87 6.77
N GLU A 93 3.31 -10.19 5.70
CA GLU A 93 2.48 -11.39 5.59
C GLU A 93 3.32 -12.67 5.77
N ALA A 94 4.44 -12.78 5.07
CA ALA A 94 5.35 -13.92 5.18
C ALA A 94 6.06 -13.97 6.55
N GLY A 95 6.26 -12.83 7.19
CA GLY A 95 6.94 -12.71 8.47
C GLY A 95 6.08 -13.11 9.66
N LEU A 96 4.80 -12.72 9.65
CA LEU A 96 3.82 -13.10 10.67
C LEU A 96 3.33 -14.55 10.48
N GLY A 97 3.33 -15.03 9.24
CA GLY A 97 2.67 -16.27 8.84
C GLY A 97 1.41 -15.95 8.04
N TYR A 98 1.24 -16.63 6.90
CA TYR A 98 0.13 -16.38 5.99
C TYR A 98 -1.21 -16.57 6.69
N GLY A 99 -2.06 -15.54 6.66
CA GLY A 99 -3.40 -15.53 7.26
C GLY A 99 -3.50 -14.80 8.60
N GLU A 100 -2.39 -14.49 9.27
CA GLU A 100 -2.41 -13.69 10.51
C GLU A 100 -2.87 -12.25 10.22
N TRP A 101 -2.23 -11.62 9.25
CA TRP A 101 -2.71 -10.39 8.63
C TRP A 101 -3.37 -10.72 7.30
N LEU A 102 -4.49 -10.05 7.03
CA LEU A 102 -5.09 -10.05 5.70
C LEU A 102 -4.16 -9.32 4.73
N HIS A 103 -4.22 -9.70 3.46
CA HIS A 103 -3.40 -9.08 2.43
C HIS A 103 -3.51 -7.55 2.42
N GLY A 104 -4.73 -7.02 2.52
CA GLY A 104 -4.95 -5.57 2.59
C GLY A 104 -4.36 -4.88 3.81
N GLU A 105 -4.23 -5.57 4.95
CA GLU A 105 -3.55 -5.04 6.14
C GLU A 105 -2.04 -4.92 5.89
N GLY A 106 -1.44 -5.95 5.29
CA GLY A 106 -0.05 -5.93 4.83
C GLY A 106 0.20 -4.82 3.80
N VAL A 107 -0.64 -4.72 2.77
CA VAL A 107 -0.53 -3.71 1.72
C VAL A 107 -0.72 -2.29 2.28
N GLY A 108 -1.72 -2.07 3.13
CA GLY A 108 -1.98 -0.78 3.77
C GLY A 108 -0.78 -0.27 4.56
N CYS A 109 -0.24 -1.11 5.45
CA CYS A 109 0.97 -0.79 6.19
C CYS A 109 2.18 -0.62 5.27
N GLY A 110 2.30 -1.47 4.25
CA GLY A 110 3.37 -1.40 3.27
C GLY A 110 3.38 -0.12 2.45
N MET A 111 2.20 0.46 2.14
CA MET A 111 2.09 1.76 1.48
C MET A 111 2.66 2.88 2.35
N VAL A 112 2.40 2.85 3.66
CA VAL A 112 2.98 3.81 4.62
C VAL A 112 4.50 3.69 4.66
N MET A 113 5.04 2.47 4.71
CA MET A 113 6.49 2.23 4.66
C MET A 113 7.11 2.72 3.34
N ALA A 114 6.47 2.45 2.21
CA ALA A 114 6.91 2.91 0.89
C ALA A 114 6.86 4.44 0.76
N ALA A 115 5.87 5.11 1.35
CA ALA A 115 5.80 6.56 1.39
C ALA A 115 6.91 7.18 2.26
N HIS A 116 7.23 6.57 3.42
CA HIS A 116 8.39 6.98 4.22
C HIS A 116 9.72 6.78 3.49
N LEU A 117 9.86 5.70 2.71
CA LEU A 117 11.03 5.51 1.85
C LEU A 117 11.10 6.57 0.75
N SER A 118 9.96 6.92 0.14
CA SER A 118 9.85 7.99 -0.86
C SER A 118 10.29 9.34 -0.27
N LEU A 119 9.86 9.67 0.95
CA LEU A 119 10.28 10.87 1.68
C LEU A 119 11.80 10.92 1.90
N ARG A 120 12.40 9.83 2.38
CA ARG A 120 13.85 9.78 2.64
C ARG A 120 14.69 9.87 1.37
N LEU A 121 14.13 9.48 0.23
CA LEU A 121 14.73 9.64 -1.09
C LEU A 121 14.49 11.04 -1.70
N GLY A 122 13.77 11.93 -1.00
CA GLY A 122 13.46 13.28 -1.47
C GLY A 122 12.41 13.33 -2.57
N LEU A 123 11.59 12.29 -2.71
CA LEU A 123 10.62 12.12 -3.80
C LEU A 123 9.23 12.71 -3.46
N VAL A 124 8.92 12.82 -2.17
CA VAL A 124 7.71 13.45 -1.63
C VAL A 124 8.04 14.18 -0.33
N ASP A 125 7.14 15.05 0.13
CA ASP A 125 7.28 15.75 1.40
C ASP A 125 6.61 14.99 2.57
N ALA A 126 6.85 15.48 3.79
CA ALA A 126 6.28 14.89 5.01
C ALA A 126 4.76 15.06 5.09
N MET A 127 4.19 16.08 4.44
CA MET A 127 2.76 16.32 4.41
C MET A 127 2.05 15.20 3.65
N PHE A 128 2.59 14.79 2.49
CA PHE A 128 2.08 13.68 1.72
C PHE A 128 2.10 12.37 2.52
N VAL A 129 3.21 12.07 3.21
CA VAL A 129 3.31 10.87 4.04
C VAL A 129 2.28 10.89 5.17
N SER A 130 2.11 12.03 5.84
CA SER A 130 1.10 12.20 6.90
C SER A 130 -0.31 12.00 6.36
N ARG A 131 -0.62 12.61 5.22
CA ARG A 131 -1.90 12.52 4.52
C ARG A 131 -2.26 11.06 4.17
N LEU A 132 -1.34 10.33 3.53
CA LEU A 132 -1.56 8.92 3.21
C LEU A 132 -1.70 8.05 4.47
N THR A 133 -0.87 8.28 5.49
CA THR A 133 -0.91 7.53 6.74
C THR A 133 -2.25 7.72 7.45
N GLN A 134 -2.76 8.96 7.50
CA GLN A 134 -4.07 9.25 8.08
C GLN A 134 -5.20 8.57 7.31
N LEU A 135 -5.15 8.55 5.98
CA LEU A 135 -6.15 7.87 5.16
C LEU A 135 -6.16 6.35 5.40
N VAL A 136 -4.99 5.72 5.44
CA VAL A 136 -4.84 4.28 5.75
C VAL A 136 -5.39 3.99 7.15
N ALA A 137 -5.02 4.79 8.16
CA ALA A 137 -5.56 4.64 9.51
C ALA A 137 -7.09 4.84 9.56
N LYS A 138 -7.62 5.82 8.82
CA LYS A 138 -9.06 6.11 8.75
C LYS A 138 -9.84 4.94 8.14
N ALA A 139 -9.23 4.18 7.23
CA ALA A 139 -9.80 2.96 6.67
C ALA A 139 -9.75 1.74 7.63
N GLY A 140 -9.29 1.91 8.86
CA GLY A 140 -9.16 0.82 9.84
C GLY A 140 -7.96 -0.10 9.61
N LEU A 141 -6.98 0.33 8.80
CA LEU A 141 -5.81 -0.48 8.45
C LEU A 141 -4.61 -0.19 9.36
N PRO A 142 -3.72 -1.17 9.59
CA PRO A 142 -2.48 -0.94 10.32
C PRO A 142 -1.56 0.06 9.60
N VAL A 143 -0.99 0.99 10.37
CA VAL A 143 0.02 1.96 9.88
C VAL A 143 1.40 1.75 10.52
N LYS A 144 1.51 0.75 11.39
CA LYS A 144 2.75 0.34 12.06
C LYS A 144 3.02 -1.12 11.73
N GLY A 145 4.23 -1.39 11.22
CA GLY A 145 4.63 -2.74 10.89
C GLY A 145 4.93 -3.56 12.14
N PRO A 146 4.72 -4.88 12.13
CA PRO A 146 5.11 -5.74 13.23
C PRO A 146 6.64 -5.83 13.37
N ILE A 147 7.10 -6.14 14.58
CA ILE A 147 8.49 -6.56 14.82
C ILE A 147 8.57 -8.06 14.49
N LEU A 148 9.24 -8.41 13.39
CA LEU A 148 9.39 -9.78 12.90
C LEU A 148 10.60 -10.50 13.51
N SER A 149 11.57 -9.77 14.06
CA SER A 149 12.73 -10.33 14.74
C SER A 149 13.22 -9.38 15.84
N ALA A 150 13.42 -9.91 17.05
CA ALA A 150 13.97 -9.15 18.16
C ALA A 150 15.48 -8.85 18.01
N ALA A 151 16.20 -9.70 17.26
CA ALA A 151 17.65 -9.57 17.09
C ALA A 151 18.01 -8.63 15.92
N ASP A 152 17.31 -8.77 14.79
CA ASP A 152 17.50 -7.93 13.61
C ASP A 152 16.19 -7.82 12.81
N ASN A 153 15.33 -6.90 13.24
CA ASN A 153 14.02 -6.70 12.62
C ASN A 153 14.14 -6.33 11.14
N ALA A 154 14.90 -5.28 10.82
CA ALA A 154 15.10 -4.84 9.46
C ALA A 154 15.74 -5.90 8.56
N GLY A 155 16.71 -6.67 9.08
CA GLY A 155 17.30 -7.80 8.37
C GLY A 155 16.27 -8.87 8.01
N ARG A 156 15.35 -9.19 8.93
CA ARG A 156 14.28 -10.16 8.67
C ARG A 156 13.32 -9.71 7.56
N TYR A 157 12.94 -8.44 7.55
CA TYR A 157 12.15 -7.86 6.45
C TYR A 157 12.88 -7.97 5.10
N LEU A 158 14.16 -7.58 5.06
CA LEU A 158 14.96 -7.61 3.83
C LEU A 158 15.15 -9.04 3.28
N GLU A 159 15.34 -10.02 4.17
CA GLU A 159 15.39 -11.43 3.80
C GLU A 159 14.10 -11.87 3.10
N LEU A 160 12.94 -11.56 3.69
CA LEU A 160 11.63 -11.90 3.15
C LEU A 160 11.33 -11.20 1.82
N MET A 161 11.70 -9.92 1.68
CA MET A 161 11.57 -9.17 0.43
C MET A 161 12.37 -9.78 -0.72
N ARG A 162 13.54 -10.38 -0.43
CA ARG A 162 14.37 -11.03 -1.45
C ARG A 162 13.77 -12.34 -1.92
N VAL A 163 13.03 -13.06 -1.07
CA VAL A 163 12.39 -14.34 -1.43
C VAL A 163 11.28 -14.13 -2.45
N ASP A 164 10.48 -13.08 -2.30
CA ASP A 164 9.38 -12.71 -3.19
C ASP A 164 9.84 -12.42 -4.63
N LYS A 165 11.13 -12.06 -4.83
CA LYS A 165 11.68 -11.61 -6.12
C LYS A 165 12.79 -12.48 -6.70
N LYS A 166 12.93 -13.74 -6.24
CA LYS A 166 14.00 -14.68 -6.65
C LYS A 166 14.10 -14.97 -8.17
N SER A 167 13.18 -14.47 -9.00
CA SER A 167 13.24 -14.57 -10.47
C SER A 167 14.08 -13.49 -11.16
N GLU A 168 14.37 -12.36 -10.50
CA GLU A 168 15.26 -11.31 -11.05
C GLU A 168 16.54 -11.24 -10.21
N ALA A 169 17.69 -11.55 -10.82
CA ALA A 169 19.01 -11.55 -10.17
C ALA A 169 19.52 -10.12 -9.83
N GLY A 170 18.75 -9.34 -9.08
CA GLY A 170 19.04 -7.94 -8.79
C GLY A 170 18.54 -7.43 -7.44
N ASP A 171 18.93 -6.20 -7.13
CA ASP A 171 18.54 -5.48 -5.91
C ASP A 171 17.01 -5.36 -5.75
N ILE A 172 16.55 -5.27 -4.50
CA ILE A 172 15.12 -5.11 -4.20
C ILE A 172 14.60 -3.83 -4.86
N LYS A 173 13.66 -3.98 -5.80
CA LYS A 173 12.92 -2.87 -6.39
C LYS A 173 11.67 -2.56 -5.58
N PHE A 174 11.43 -1.28 -5.33
CA PHE A 174 10.24 -0.75 -4.68
C PHE A 174 9.42 0.04 -5.69
N VAL A 175 8.11 0.01 -5.52
CA VAL A 175 7.21 1.02 -6.11
C VAL A 175 7.13 2.16 -5.11
N LEU A 176 7.52 3.35 -5.54
CA LEU A 176 7.60 4.57 -4.72
C LEU A 176 6.80 5.69 -5.37
N ILE A 177 6.47 6.72 -4.59
CA ILE A 177 5.81 7.92 -5.11
C ILE A 177 6.86 8.98 -5.37
N ASP A 178 6.88 9.53 -6.59
CA ASP A 178 7.81 10.56 -7.06
C ASP A 178 7.01 11.78 -7.47
N GLY A 179 6.60 12.57 -6.48
CA GLY A 179 5.53 13.55 -6.62
C GLY A 179 4.13 12.91 -6.54
N PRO A 180 3.15 13.56 -5.88
CA PRO A 180 1.81 13.00 -5.73
C PRO A 180 1.16 12.67 -7.09
N GLY A 181 0.59 11.46 -7.22
CA GLY A 181 -0.05 10.98 -8.45
C GLY A 181 0.91 10.38 -9.47
N ARG A 182 2.20 10.25 -9.14
CA ARG A 182 3.23 9.64 -10.00
C ARG A 182 4.01 8.59 -9.24
N ALA A 183 3.97 7.35 -9.73
CA ALA A 183 4.74 6.24 -9.16
C ALA A 183 5.98 5.91 -10.01
N VAL A 184 7.03 5.42 -9.36
CA VAL A 184 8.27 4.96 -9.99
C VAL A 184 8.71 3.62 -9.40
N VAL A 185 9.30 2.77 -10.24
CA VAL A 185 9.91 1.51 -9.79
C VAL A 185 11.43 1.70 -9.74
N ARG A 186 12.02 1.59 -8.55
CA ARG A 186 13.48 1.74 -8.37
C ARG A 186 13.99 1.02 -7.13
N GLY A 187 15.30 0.74 -7.12
CA GLY A 187 15.99 0.31 -5.91
C GLY A 187 16.20 1.45 -4.91
N ALA A 188 16.58 1.09 -3.69
CA ALA A 188 16.95 2.03 -2.63
C ALA A 188 18.17 1.49 -1.85
N PRO A 189 19.03 2.36 -1.29
CA PRO A 189 20.15 1.91 -0.46
C PRO A 189 19.67 1.12 0.75
N GLU A 190 20.22 -0.08 0.97
CA GLU A 190 19.81 -0.94 2.09
C GLU A 190 19.80 -0.22 3.45
N PRO A 191 20.82 0.59 3.83
CA PRO A 191 20.79 1.31 5.11
C PRO A 191 19.56 2.21 5.29
N MET A 192 19.07 2.81 4.21
CA MET A 192 17.87 3.65 4.23
C MET A 192 16.61 2.81 4.40
N VAL A 193 16.52 1.67 3.73
CA VAL A 193 15.40 0.72 3.87
C VAL A 193 15.32 0.22 5.32
N ARG A 194 16.46 -0.11 5.93
CA ARG A 194 16.52 -0.52 7.35
C ARG A 194 15.98 0.56 8.28
N GLN A 195 16.40 1.81 8.09
CA GLN A 195 15.89 2.95 8.87
C GLN A 195 14.38 3.14 8.73
N VAL A 196 13.81 2.93 7.54
CA VAL A 196 12.36 3.00 7.30
C VAL A 196 11.65 1.91 8.09
N ILE A 197 12.13 0.66 8.00
CA ILE A 197 11.54 -0.48 8.70
C ILE A 197 11.55 -0.21 10.21
N ASP A 198 12.70 0.13 10.78
CA ASP A 198 12.81 0.38 12.22
C ASP A 198 11.93 1.56 12.66
N PHE A 199 11.86 2.64 11.87
CA PHE A 199 10.97 3.77 12.16
C PHE A 199 9.49 3.35 12.15
N CYS A 200 9.05 2.63 11.13
CA CYS A 200 7.65 2.23 10.94
C CYS A 200 7.22 1.10 11.87
N CYS A 201 8.15 0.31 12.42
CA CYS A 201 7.87 -0.74 13.39
C CYS A 201 8.07 -0.29 14.85
N SER A 202 8.74 0.84 15.09
CA SER A 202 8.99 1.30 16.46
C SER A 202 7.70 1.75 17.17
N ASN A 203 7.56 1.31 18.43
CA ASN A 203 6.55 1.79 19.38
C ASN A 203 6.92 3.14 20.03
N VAL A 204 8.07 3.72 19.65
CA VAL A 204 8.53 4.98 20.23
C VAL A 204 7.85 6.11 19.46
N LEU A 205 6.91 6.81 20.11
CA LEU A 205 6.41 8.11 19.67
C LEU A 205 7.58 9.08 19.60
N ARG A 206 8.28 9.14 18.47
CA ARG A 206 9.14 10.26 18.16
C ARG A 206 8.25 11.32 17.52
N ASN A 207 7.83 12.27 18.34
CA ASN A 207 7.19 13.50 17.87
C ASN A 207 8.06 14.08 16.74
N ILE A 208 7.42 14.30 15.59
CA ILE A 208 7.96 15.14 14.52
C ILE A 208 7.94 16.58 15.02
#